data_AF-A0AAD0K9T5-F1
#
_entry.id   AF-A0AAD0K9T5-F1
#
_cell.length_a   1.000
_cell.length_b   1.000
_cell.length_c   1.000
_cell.angle_alpha   90.00
_cell.angle_beta   90.00
_cell.angle_gamma   90.00
#
_symmetry.space_group_name_H-M   'P 1'
#
loop_
_entity.id
_entity.type
_entity.pdbx_description
1 polymer ?
#
loop_
_entity_poly.entity_id
_entity_poly.type
_entity_poly.pdbx_seq_one_letter_code
_entity_poly.pdbx_strand_id
1 'polypeptide(L)'
;MMYVVIAVFVVVMAAALVVLLGMAIGAFSAMFTGMRDDIRSRRTATRSKAGGPLPARAPEESSADPLADLADTLRVAQARRWKSCESIRQRLDVDPSDGGEGDPGGFIFRALDIWCGRSLEGFDDGPDDAGGRAQRYRRAVDELDGFSSDPIGQIAWTTASVAERIDGLPAWRLDFFDRHSVRADLSGEVTAIANAAVGLRDQFAILGDAPAGHLAADPEVVSTFAEKSLLLSGRLDELVRRLEAFAGYERIVAQIQHRQEKQAWLDRVGGINDFEHVVATEWDRAEADRVRHMADESDVLASIYLDEIAPLAKSLKRN
;
A
#
# COMPACT_ATOMS: atom_id res chain seq x y z
N MET A 1 -6.44 -40.95 10.69
CA MET A 1 -7.76 -40.31 10.48
C MET A 1 -7.69 -38.78 10.42
N MET A 2 -6.92 -38.10 11.28
CA MET A 2 -6.80 -36.63 11.30
C MET A 2 -6.34 -35.99 9.97
N TYR A 3 -5.37 -36.59 9.27
CA TYR A 3 -4.88 -36.08 7.98
C TYR A 3 -5.91 -36.14 6.85
N VAL A 4 -6.81 -37.14 6.89
CA VAL A 4 -7.90 -37.25 5.89
C VAL A 4 -8.94 -36.17 6.14
N VAL A 5 -9.23 -35.85 7.41
CA VAL A 5 -10.15 -34.77 7.79
C VAL A 5 -9.61 -33.41 7.35
N ILE A 6 -8.30 -33.16 7.54
CA ILE A 6 -7.66 -31.91 7.10
C ILE A 6 -7.68 -31.79 5.57
N ALA A 7 -7.37 -32.87 4.84
CA ALA A 7 -7.38 -32.86 3.38
C ALA A 7 -8.80 -32.59 2.83
N VAL A 8 -9.83 -33.22 3.40
CA VAL A 8 -11.23 -32.97 3.02
C VAL A 8 -11.64 -31.53 3.34
N PHE A 9 -11.24 -31.00 4.50
CA PHE A 9 -11.55 -29.62 4.89
C PHE A 9 -10.93 -28.58 3.94
N VAL A 10 -9.67 -28.78 3.52
CA VAL A 10 -8.98 -27.90 2.55
C VAL A 10 -9.66 -27.95 1.19
N VAL A 11 -10.07 -29.13 0.72
CA VAL A 11 -10.78 -29.27 -0.57
C VAL A 11 -12.16 -28.61 -0.52
N VAL A 12 -12.90 -28.75 0.58
CA VAL A 12 -14.21 -28.09 0.76
C VAL A 12 -14.07 -26.57 0.83
N MET A 13 -13.06 -26.06 1.52
CA MET A 13 -12.75 -24.62 1.56
C MET A 13 -12.37 -24.07 0.19
N ALA A 14 -11.55 -24.79 -0.57
CA ALA A 14 -11.18 -24.40 -1.93
C ALA A 14 -12.40 -24.38 -2.87
N ALA A 15 -13.27 -25.38 -2.79
CA ALA A 15 -14.51 -25.42 -3.57
C ALA A 15 -15.45 -24.26 -3.20
N ALA A 16 -15.60 -23.96 -1.90
CA ALA A 16 -16.41 -22.83 -1.43
C ALA A 16 -15.87 -21.48 -1.93
N LEU A 17 -14.55 -21.31 -1.95
CA LEU A 17 -13.89 -20.10 -2.47
C LEU A 17 -14.12 -19.92 -3.97
N VAL A 18 -14.03 -21.00 -4.76
CA VAL A 18 -14.30 -20.97 -6.21
C VAL A 18 -15.76 -20.61 -6.49
N VAL A 19 -16.70 -21.14 -5.70
CA VAL A 19 -18.13 -20.84 -5.84
C VAL A 19 -18.44 -19.38 -5.46
N LEU A 20 -17.81 -18.85 -4.40
CA LEU A 20 -17.94 -17.44 -4.02
C LEU A 20 -17.32 -16.50 -5.06
N LEU A 21 -16.18 -16.87 -5.64
CA LEU A 21 -15.55 -16.09 -6.72
C LEU A 21 -16.43 -16.10 -7.99
N GLY A 22 -17.05 -17.24 -8.32
CA GLY A 22 -18.00 -17.36 -9.43
C GLY A 22 -19.27 -16.52 -9.22
N MET A 23 -19.79 -16.44 -8.00
CA MET A 23 -20.94 -15.58 -7.67
C MET A 23 -20.58 -14.08 -7.74
N ALA A 24 -19.37 -13.68 -7.34
CA ALA A 24 -18.91 -12.30 -7.48
C ALA A 24 -18.81 -11.89 -8.96
N ILE A 25 -18.29 -12.76 -9.83
CA ILE A 25 -18.18 -12.51 -11.28
C ILE A 25 -19.58 -12.49 -11.95
N GLY A 26 -20.51 -13.34 -11.50
CA GLY A 26 -21.90 -13.35 -11.97
C GLY A 26 -22.69 -12.09 -11.59
N ALA A 27 -22.50 -11.57 -10.37
CA ALA A 27 -23.14 -10.33 -9.91
C ALA A 27 -22.62 -9.10 -10.66
N PHE A 28 -21.33 -9.05 -11.01
CA PHE A 28 -20.74 -7.96 -11.81
C PHE A 28 -21.22 -7.98 -13.27
N SER A 29 -21.48 -9.16 -13.85
CA SER A 29 -21.98 -9.28 -15.24
C SER A 29 -23.46 -8.89 -15.38
N ALA A 30 -24.27 -9.15 -14.36
CA ALA A 30 -25.67 -8.68 -14.32
C ALA A 30 -25.78 -7.15 -14.13
N MET A 31 -24.86 -6.55 -13.37
CA MET A 31 -24.85 -5.09 -13.11
C MET A 31 -24.41 -4.27 -14.33
N PHE A 32 -23.47 -4.79 -15.14
CA PHE A 32 -23.04 -4.15 -16.39
C PHE A 32 -24.07 -4.26 -17.53
N THR A 33 -24.88 -5.32 -17.54
CA THR A 33 -25.94 -5.50 -18.55
C THR A 33 -27.18 -4.64 -18.22
N GLY A 34 -27.57 -4.58 -16.94
CA GLY A 34 -28.70 -3.75 -16.49
C GLY A 34 -28.48 -2.24 -16.68
N MET A 35 -27.25 -1.76 -16.53
CA MET A 35 -26.92 -0.33 -16.72
C MET A 35 -26.90 0.07 -18.21
N ARG A 36 -26.52 -0.86 -19.10
CA ARG A 36 -26.53 -0.64 -20.57
C ARG A 36 -27.94 -0.59 -21.14
N ASP A 37 -28.86 -1.38 -20.59
CA ASP A 37 -30.26 -1.39 -20.98
C ASP A 37 -31.05 -0.19 -20.43
N ASP A 38 -30.73 0.31 -19.22
CA ASP A 38 -31.37 1.53 -18.68
C ASP A 38 -31.00 2.80 -19.49
N ILE A 39 -29.75 2.91 -19.95
CA ILE A 39 -29.32 4.03 -20.82
C ILE A 39 -30.00 3.96 -22.19
N ARG A 40 -30.23 2.75 -22.72
CA ARG A 40 -30.91 2.56 -24.01
C ARG A 40 -32.41 2.84 -23.90
N SER A 41 -33.05 2.36 -22.82
CA SER A 41 -34.46 2.63 -22.45
C SER A 41 -34.75 4.12 -22.33
N ARG A 42 -33.89 4.88 -21.63
CA ARG A 42 -34.03 6.34 -21.49
C ARG A 42 -33.94 7.07 -22.83
N ARG A 43 -33.08 6.63 -23.76
CA ARG A 43 -32.95 7.23 -25.11
C ARG A 43 -34.15 6.96 -26.01
N THR A 44 -34.82 5.82 -25.88
CA THR A 44 -36.06 5.53 -26.63
C THR A 44 -37.28 6.23 -26.03
N ALA A 45 -37.36 6.35 -24.70
CA ALA A 45 -38.45 7.06 -24.03
C ALA A 45 -38.47 8.58 -24.33
N THR A 46 -37.29 9.20 -24.52
CA THR A 46 -37.19 10.61 -24.94
C THR A 46 -37.53 10.83 -26.42
N ARG A 47 -37.46 9.81 -27.27
CA ARG A 47 -37.76 9.94 -28.71
C ARG A 47 -39.22 9.69 -29.06
N SER A 48 -39.95 8.92 -28.23
CA SER A 48 -41.35 8.57 -28.48
C SER A 48 -42.39 9.52 -27.85
N LYS A 49 -41.95 10.57 -27.12
CA LYS A 49 -42.84 11.55 -26.48
C LYS A 49 -42.90 12.91 -27.23
N ALA A 50 -42.58 12.91 -28.52
CA ALA A 50 -42.67 14.08 -29.40
C ALA A 50 -43.80 13.90 -30.44
N GLY A 51 -45.03 13.69 -29.96
CA GLY A 51 -46.19 13.45 -30.83
C GLY A 51 -47.50 13.74 -30.11
N GLY A 52 -47.74 15.02 -29.79
CA GLY A 52 -49.02 15.49 -29.25
C GLY A 52 -48.97 17.00 -28.98
N PRO A 53 -49.89 17.82 -29.53
CA PRO A 53 -49.81 19.26 -29.41
C PRO A 53 -50.34 19.71 -28.04
N LEU A 54 -49.45 20.20 -27.19
CA LEU A 54 -49.77 20.92 -25.96
C LEU A 54 -49.02 22.26 -25.97
N PRO A 55 -49.60 23.31 -25.33
CA PRO A 55 -49.21 24.68 -25.57
C PRO A 55 -47.76 24.93 -25.14
N ALA A 56 -47.07 25.76 -25.91
CA ALA A 56 -45.68 26.15 -25.73
C ALA A 56 -45.43 26.60 -24.28
N ARG A 57 -44.91 25.68 -23.46
CA ARG A 57 -44.24 26.02 -22.22
C ARG A 57 -42.92 26.64 -22.65
N ALA A 58 -42.73 27.92 -22.35
CA ALA A 58 -41.49 28.62 -22.59
C ALA A 58 -40.33 27.75 -22.07
N PRO A 59 -39.20 27.65 -22.81
CA PRO A 59 -38.03 26.98 -22.28
C PRO A 59 -37.67 27.67 -20.96
N GLU A 60 -37.65 26.91 -19.87
CA GLU A 60 -36.94 27.35 -18.69
C GLU A 60 -35.47 27.46 -19.11
N GLU A 61 -35.07 28.66 -19.52
CA GLU A 61 -33.67 29.07 -19.61
C GLU A 61 -33.10 28.97 -18.20
N SER A 62 -32.63 27.77 -17.85
CA SER A 62 -31.62 27.64 -16.80
C SER A 62 -30.39 28.36 -17.34
N SER A 63 -30.25 29.63 -16.93
CA SER A 63 -29.10 30.49 -17.16
C SER A 63 -27.85 30.01 -16.40
N ALA A 64 -27.64 28.69 -16.32
CA ALA A 64 -26.46 28.11 -15.73
C ALA A 64 -25.34 28.28 -16.75
N ASP A 65 -24.30 29.02 -16.38
CA ASP A 65 -23.08 29.14 -17.18
C ASP A 65 -22.48 27.72 -17.34
N PRO A 66 -22.54 27.12 -18.55
CA PRO A 66 -22.14 25.73 -18.75
C PRO A 66 -20.65 25.50 -18.46
N LEU A 67 -19.83 26.54 -18.58
CA LEU A 67 -18.40 26.47 -18.24
C LEU A 67 -18.19 26.47 -16.72
N ALA A 68 -19.04 27.17 -15.96
CA ALA A 68 -19.00 27.15 -14.50
C ALA A 68 -19.38 25.76 -13.94
N ASP A 69 -20.45 25.15 -14.45
CA ASP A 69 -20.88 23.81 -14.07
C ASP A 69 -19.81 22.74 -14.40
N LEU A 70 -19.16 22.89 -15.56
CA LEU A 70 -18.03 22.04 -15.95
C LEU A 70 -16.85 22.22 -14.98
N ALA A 71 -16.47 23.45 -14.66
CA ALA A 71 -15.39 23.74 -13.73
C ALA A 71 -15.64 23.14 -12.33
N ASP A 72 -16.88 23.23 -11.84
CA ASP A 72 -17.30 22.58 -10.59
C ASP A 72 -17.13 21.05 -10.65
N THR A 73 -17.59 20.44 -11.74
CA THR A 73 -17.48 19.00 -11.96
C THR A 73 -16.02 18.54 -11.97
N LEU A 74 -15.16 19.26 -12.69
CA LEU A 74 -13.72 18.94 -12.78
C LEU A 74 -13.01 19.10 -11.43
N ARG A 75 -13.36 20.14 -10.66
CA ARG A 75 -12.80 20.37 -9.32
C ARG A 75 -13.15 19.25 -8.35
N VAL A 76 -14.41 18.80 -8.35
CA VAL A 76 -14.85 17.67 -7.51
C VAL A 76 -14.12 16.39 -7.91
N ALA A 77 -13.94 16.14 -9.20
CA ALA A 77 -13.19 14.99 -9.68
C ALA A 77 -11.71 15.06 -9.27
N GLN A 78 -11.07 16.22 -9.39
CA GLN A 78 -9.69 16.45 -8.95
C GLN A 78 -9.53 16.21 -7.45
N ALA A 79 -10.41 16.75 -6.61
CA ALA A 79 -10.37 16.57 -5.16
C ALA A 79 -10.49 15.09 -4.77
N ARG A 80 -11.32 14.32 -5.48
CA ARG A 80 -11.45 12.86 -5.27
C ARG A 80 -10.14 12.13 -5.59
N ARG A 81 -9.52 12.44 -6.74
CA ARG A 81 -8.25 11.83 -7.16
C ARG A 81 -7.12 12.16 -6.20
N TRP A 82 -7.03 13.41 -5.77
CA TRP A 82 -6.09 13.86 -4.75
C TRP A 82 -6.25 13.05 -3.46
N LYS A 83 -7.48 12.96 -2.94
CA LYS A 83 -7.78 12.19 -1.73
C LYS A 83 -7.39 10.71 -1.86
N SER A 84 -7.59 10.10 -3.04
CA SER A 84 -7.17 8.72 -3.29
C SER A 84 -5.66 8.57 -3.23
N CYS A 85 -4.91 9.43 -3.93
CA CYS A 85 -3.44 9.43 -3.89
C CYS A 85 -2.94 9.64 -2.46
N GLU A 86 -3.43 10.68 -1.77
CA GLU A 86 -3.06 10.99 -0.39
C GLU A 86 -3.35 9.82 0.57
N SER A 87 -4.51 9.17 0.45
CA SER A 87 -4.85 7.99 1.26
C SER A 87 -3.89 6.82 1.03
N ILE A 88 -3.41 6.63 -0.20
CA ILE A 88 -2.41 5.60 -0.48
C ILE A 88 -1.09 5.98 0.18
N ARG A 89 -0.64 7.23 0.02
CA ARG A 89 0.62 7.74 0.57
C ARG A 89 0.70 7.66 2.09
N GLN A 90 -0.31 8.20 2.78
CA GLN A 90 -0.37 8.18 4.24
C GLN A 90 -0.26 6.76 4.80
N ARG A 91 -0.79 5.77 4.07
CA ARG A 91 -0.69 4.36 4.46
C ARG A 91 0.70 3.77 4.24
N LEU A 92 1.44 4.22 3.23
CA LEU A 92 2.83 3.80 2.97
C LEU A 92 3.78 4.36 4.04
N ASP A 93 3.52 5.58 4.54
CA ASP A 93 4.33 6.25 5.56
C ASP A 93 4.16 5.69 6.99
N VAL A 94 3.15 4.83 7.24
CA VAL A 94 2.78 4.34 8.59
C VAL A 94 3.69 3.20 9.12
N ASP A 95 4.80 2.88 8.46
CA ASP A 95 5.79 1.93 9.00
C ASP A 95 7.08 2.64 9.46
N PRO A 96 7.14 3.13 10.71
CA PRO A 96 8.25 3.92 11.24
C PRO A 96 9.49 3.09 11.63
N SER A 97 9.61 1.85 11.15
CA SER A 97 10.75 0.99 11.47
C SER A 97 12.04 1.34 10.71
N ASP A 98 11.99 2.27 9.76
CA ASP A 98 13.17 2.76 9.03
C ASP A 98 13.28 4.29 9.16
N GLY A 99 13.91 4.75 10.25
CA GLY A 99 14.24 6.15 10.51
C GLY A 99 15.40 6.67 9.68
N GLY A 100 15.49 6.27 8.41
CA GLY A 100 16.47 6.77 7.46
C GLY A 100 15.94 8.00 6.75
N GLU A 101 16.72 9.08 6.74
CA GLU A 101 16.61 10.17 5.77
C GLU A 101 16.89 9.57 4.38
N GLY A 102 15.88 8.90 3.82
CA GLY A 102 16.01 8.02 2.66
C GLY A 102 16.15 8.82 1.38
N ASP A 103 17.23 8.55 0.64
CA ASP A 103 17.35 8.86 -0.78
C ASP A 103 16.03 8.51 -1.48
N PRO A 104 15.41 9.39 -2.31
CA PRO A 104 14.22 9.05 -3.06
C PRO A 104 14.50 7.74 -3.79
N GLY A 105 13.66 6.76 -3.51
CA GLY A 105 13.91 5.41 -4.00
C GLY A 105 14.00 5.33 -5.52
N GLY A 106 14.63 4.27 -6.04
CA GLY A 106 14.98 4.15 -7.46
C GLY A 106 13.77 4.27 -8.41
N PHE A 107 12.57 3.89 -7.97
CA PHE A 107 11.36 4.06 -8.75
C PHE A 107 10.86 5.50 -8.80
N ILE A 108 11.08 6.28 -7.74
CA ILE A 108 10.68 7.69 -7.65
C ILE A 108 11.49 8.52 -8.65
N PHE A 109 12.82 8.33 -8.69
CA PHE A 109 13.67 8.99 -9.68
C PHE A 109 13.30 8.59 -11.10
N ARG A 110 13.02 7.30 -11.36
CA ARG A 110 12.54 6.85 -12.68
C ARG A 110 11.26 7.57 -13.10
N ALA A 111 10.27 7.67 -12.21
CA ALA A 111 9.02 8.36 -12.51
C ALA A 111 9.25 9.86 -12.76
N LEU A 112 10.14 10.49 -11.98
CA LEU A 112 10.53 11.89 -12.15
C LEU A 112 11.26 12.13 -13.48
N ASP A 113 12.16 11.25 -13.87
CA ASP A 113 12.87 11.34 -15.15
C ASP A 113 11.90 11.26 -16.32
N ILE A 114 10.96 10.30 -16.29
CA ILE A 114 9.88 10.19 -17.29
C ILE A 114 9.04 11.47 -17.29
N TRP A 115 8.64 11.96 -16.12
CA TRP A 115 7.84 13.19 -15.98
C TRP A 115 8.53 14.41 -16.61
N CYS A 116 9.84 14.53 -16.42
CA CYS A 116 10.67 15.58 -16.98
C CYS A 116 11.10 15.34 -18.44
N GLY A 117 10.72 14.22 -19.05
CA GLY A 117 11.09 13.86 -20.43
C GLY A 117 12.58 13.52 -20.60
N ARG A 118 13.25 13.06 -19.54
CA ARG A 118 14.65 12.62 -19.57
C ARG A 118 14.77 11.20 -20.09
N SER A 119 15.84 10.93 -20.84
CA SER A 119 16.15 9.55 -21.26
C SER A 119 16.56 8.70 -20.06
N LEU A 120 16.00 7.50 -19.96
CA LEU A 120 16.35 6.51 -18.94
C LEU A 120 17.72 5.85 -19.20
N GLU A 121 18.38 6.17 -20.31
CA GLU A 121 19.65 5.55 -20.74
C GLU A 121 20.90 6.07 -20.00
N GLY A 122 20.74 6.90 -18.96
CA GLY A 122 21.84 7.53 -18.22
C GLY A 122 22.23 6.89 -16.88
N PHE A 123 21.69 5.72 -16.53
CA PHE A 123 21.96 5.09 -15.21
C PHE A 123 23.33 4.39 -15.09
N ASP A 124 24.19 4.49 -16.11
CA ASP A 124 25.54 3.90 -16.16
C ASP A 124 26.64 4.96 -15.93
N ASP A 125 26.41 5.88 -14.99
CA ASP A 125 27.49 6.75 -14.50
C ASP A 125 28.35 5.95 -13.52
N GLY A 126 29.57 5.67 -13.96
CA GLY A 126 30.59 4.99 -13.16
C GLY A 126 30.83 5.66 -11.79
N PRO A 127 31.46 4.92 -10.86
CA PRO A 127 31.49 5.23 -9.43
C PRO A 127 32.15 6.57 -9.02
N ASP A 128 32.73 7.35 -9.94
CA ASP A 128 33.66 8.44 -9.65
C ASP A 128 33.10 9.87 -9.77
N ASP A 129 31.82 10.10 -10.11
CA ASP A 129 31.25 11.45 -10.11
C ASP A 129 30.35 11.74 -8.89
N ALA A 130 30.99 11.92 -7.73
CA ALA A 130 30.30 12.33 -6.50
C ALA A 130 29.74 13.77 -6.59
N GLY A 131 30.38 14.64 -7.40
CA GLY A 131 29.95 16.02 -7.61
C GLY A 131 28.69 16.11 -8.49
N GLY A 132 28.64 15.35 -9.58
CA GLY A 132 27.49 15.23 -10.46
C GLY A 132 26.26 14.62 -9.77
N ARG A 133 26.44 13.62 -8.91
CA ARG A 133 25.36 13.03 -8.10
C ARG A 133 24.76 14.01 -7.11
N ALA A 134 25.58 14.74 -6.36
CA ALA A 134 25.09 15.74 -5.39
C ALA A 134 24.33 16.89 -6.07
N GLN A 135 24.76 17.31 -7.26
CA GLN A 135 24.10 18.37 -8.01
C GLN A 135 22.81 17.87 -8.70
N ARG A 136 22.77 16.63 -9.20
CA ARG A 136 21.52 15.99 -9.65
C ARG A 136 20.52 15.84 -8.51
N TYR A 137 20.98 15.39 -7.35
CA TYR A 137 20.14 15.24 -6.17
C TYR A 137 19.48 16.56 -5.77
N ARG A 138 20.27 17.64 -5.64
CA ARG A 138 19.73 18.96 -5.29
C ARG A 138 18.71 19.48 -6.31
N ARG A 139 18.99 19.31 -7.60
CA ARG A 139 18.04 19.68 -8.67
C ARG A 139 16.78 18.82 -8.63
N ALA A 140 16.93 17.54 -8.34
CA ALA A 140 15.82 16.61 -8.25
C ALA A 140 14.91 16.89 -7.06
N VAL A 141 15.40 17.44 -5.94
CA VAL A 141 14.56 17.81 -4.79
C VAL A 141 13.53 18.88 -5.17
N ASP A 142 13.94 19.97 -5.81
CA ASP A 142 13.01 21.03 -6.25
C ASP A 142 12.02 20.51 -7.30
N GLU A 143 12.51 19.66 -8.23
CA GLU A 143 11.67 19.02 -9.26
C GLU A 143 10.70 17.99 -8.65
N LEU A 144 11.08 17.32 -7.57
CA LEU A 144 10.27 16.35 -6.85
C LEU A 144 9.13 17.03 -6.09
N ASP A 145 9.36 18.21 -5.53
CA ASP A 145 8.32 19.01 -4.89
C ASP A 145 7.27 19.45 -5.93
N GLY A 146 7.71 19.90 -7.11
CA GLY A 146 6.81 20.22 -8.22
C GLY A 146 6.07 18.99 -8.76
N PHE A 147 6.76 17.86 -8.89
CA PHE A 147 6.19 16.60 -9.35
C PHE A 147 5.15 16.02 -8.38
N SER A 148 5.41 16.10 -7.08
CA SER A 148 4.52 15.59 -6.04
C SER A 148 3.34 16.52 -5.75
N SER A 149 3.47 17.81 -6.05
CA SER A 149 2.41 18.82 -5.90
C SER A 149 1.52 18.96 -7.14
N ASP A 150 1.98 18.52 -8.33
CA ASP A 150 1.19 18.56 -9.56
C ASP A 150 -0.01 17.58 -9.48
N PRO A 151 -1.24 18.00 -9.85
CA PRO A 151 -2.43 17.15 -9.75
C PRO A 151 -2.38 15.85 -10.56
N ILE A 152 -1.61 15.82 -11.67
CA ILE A 152 -1.39 14.65 -12.51
C ILE A 152 -0.09 13.94 -12.09
N GLY A 153 0.96 14.72 -11.77
CA GLY A 153 2.26 14.23 -11.31
C GLY A 153 2.16 13.37 -10.04
N GLN A 154 1.30 13.75 -9.08
CA GLN A 154 1.05 12.97 -7.87
C GLN A 154 0.63 11.51 -8.14
N ILE A 155 -0.01 11.22 -9.29
CA ILE A 155 -0.46 9.86 -9.64
C ILE A 155 0.76 9.00 -9.94
N ALA A 156 1.68 9.52 -10.76
CA ALA A 156 2.93 8.84 -11.09
C ALA A 156 3.86 8.76 -9.88
N TRP A 157 3.94 9.82 -9.07
CA TRP A 157 4.69 9.84 -7.82
C TRP A 157 4.19 8.75 -6.85
N THR A 158 2.88 8.70 -6.59
CA THR A 158 2.28 7.72 -5.67
C THR A 158 2.48 6.29 -6.20
N THR A 159 2.42 6.09 -7.53
CA THR A 159 2.74 4.79 -8.15
C THR A 159 4.16 4.36 -7.83
N ALA A 160 5.12 5.28 -7.98
CA ALA A 160 6.51 5.00 -7.67
C ALA A 160 6.71 4.68 -6.18
N SER A 161 6.06 5.41 -5.26
CA SER A 161 6.10 5.11 -3.83
C SER A 161 5.53 3.72 -3.51
N VAL A 162 4.47 3.30 -4.20
CA VAL A 162 3.92 1.93 -4.05
C VAL A 162 4.93 0.90 -4.53
N ALA A 163 5.58 1.11 -5.68
CA ALA A 163 6.61 0.20 -6.19
C ALA A 163 7.80 0.10 -5.23
N GLU A 164 8.28 1.23 -4.71
CA GLU A 164 9.36 1.29 -3.72
C GLU A 164 9.01 0.48 -2.47
N ARG A 165 7.78 0.66 -1.97
CA ARG A 165 7.31 -0.11 -0.82
C ARG A 165 7.27 -1.60 -1.11
N ILE A 166 6.80 -2.03 -2.27
CA ILE A 166 6.79 -3.46 -2.64
C ILE A 166 8.22 -4.00 -2.69
N ASP A 167 9.14 -3.29 -3.35
CA ASP A 167 10.51 -3.75 -3.53
C ASP A 167 11.28 -3.86 -2.21
N GLY A 168 10.97 -2.97 -1.25
CA GLY A 168 11.50 -3.00 0.10
C GLY A 168 11.03 -4.17 0.96
N LEU A 169 9.90 -4.81 0.64
CA LEU A 169 9.36 -5.93 1.44
C LEU A 169 10.14 -7.23 1.17
N PRO A 170 10.74 -7.88 2.17
CA PRO A 170 11.45 -9.16 1.97
C PRO A 170 10.57 -10.25 1.33
N ALA A 171 9.28 -10.27 1.67
CA ALA A 171 8.30 -11.18 1.06
C ALA A 171 8.24 -11.06 -0.46
N TRP A 172 8.54 -9.89 -1.04
CA TRP A 172 8.60 -9.71 -2.48
C TRP A 172 9.61 -10.66 -3.14
N ARG A 173 10.71 -10.97 -2.45
CA ARG A 173 11.80 -11.81 -3.00
C ARG A 173 11.50 -13.31 -2.94
N LEU A 174 10.32 -13.72 -2.45
CA LEU A 174 9.94 -15.13 -2.40
C LEU A 174 9.71 -15.68 -3.80
N ASP A 175 10.30 -16.85 -4.09
CA ASP A 175 10.06 -17.60 -5.35
C ASP A 175 8.59 -17.98 -5.57
N PHE A 176 7.73 -17.85 -4.55
CA PHE A 176 6.29 -18.07 -4.68
C PHE A 176 5.71 -17.22 -5.82
N PHE A 177 6.09 -15.95 -5.92
CA PHE A 177 5.53 -15.06 -6.95
C PHE A 177 5.91 -15.53 -8.37
N ASP A 178 7.14 -16.01 -8.55
CA ASP A 178 7.64 -16.50 -9.84
C ASP A 178 7.04 -17.86 -10.19
N ARG A 179 7.01 -18.79 -9.24
CA ARG A 179 6.44 -20.14 -9.43
C ARG A 179 4.97 -20.11 -9.80
N HIS A 180 4.23 -19.12 -9.34
CA HIS A 180 2.83 -18.95 -9.67
C HIS A 180 2.57 -17.91 -10.78
N SER A 181 3.63 -17.34 -11.36
CA SER A 181 3.54 -16.31 -12.42
C SER A 181 2.66 -15.11 -12.03
N VAL A 182 2.76 -14.69 -10.76
CA VAL A 182 2.00 -13.58 -10.19
C VAL A 182 2.89 -12.40 -9.77
N ARG A 183 4.20 -12.44 -10.07
CA ARG A 183 5.13 -11.32 -9.84
C ARG A 183 4.79 -10.18 -10.81
N ALA A 184 4.32 -9.06 -10.27
CA ALA A 184 4.16 -7.83 -11.04
C ALA A 184 5.51 -7.23 -11.47
N ASP A 185 5.59 -6.73 -12.70
CA ASP A 185 6.72 -5.92 -13.16
C ASP A 185 6.58 -4.49 -12.61
N LEU A 186 7.23 -4.22 -11.47
CA LEU A 186 7.17 -2.91 -10.80
C LEU A 186 7.69 -1.78 -11.70
N SER A 187 8.79 -2.02 -12.41
CA SER A 187 9.39 -1.03 -13.31
C SER A 187 8.48 -0.77 -14.50
N GLY A 188 7.92 -1.82 -15.09
CA GLY A 188 6.94 -1.73 -16.18
C GLY A 188 5.69 -0.94 -15.79
N GLU A 189 5.13 -1.19 -14.61
CA GLU A 189 3.94 -0.47 -14.13
C GLU A 189 4.22 1.01 -13.85
N VAL A 190 5.32 1.33 -13.15
CA VAL A 190 5.74 2.72 -12.91
C VAL A 190 5.95 3.45 -14.24
N THR A 191 6.65 2.81 -15.18
CA THR A 191 6.91 3.38 -16.51
C THR A 191 5.62 3.60 -17.29
N ALA A 192 4.69 2.64 -17.26
CA ALA A 192 3.43 2.74 -17.99
C ALA A 192 2.53 3.85 -17.43
N ILE A 193 2.42 3.97 -16.10
CA ILE A 193 1.60 5.00 -15.46
C ILE A 193 2.23 6.38 -15.61
N ALA A 194 3.54 6.51 -15.45
CA ALA A 194 4.25 7.78 -15.65
C ALA A 194 4.12 8.30 -17.09
N ASN A 195 4.29 7.43 -18.10
CA ASN A 195 4.08 7.81 -19.50
C ASN A 195 2.62 8.21 -19.79
N ALA A 196 1.65 7.49 -19.21
CA ALA A 196 0.23 7.84 -19.35
C ALA A 196 -0.08 9.20 -18.70
N ALA A 197 0.52 9.49 -17.53
CA ALA A 197 0.40 10.76 -16.84
C ALA A 197 0.98 11.92 -17.67
N VAL A 198 2.19 11.75 -18.22
CA VAL A 198 2.81 12.72 -19.15
C VAL A 198 1.93 12.96 -20.36
N GLY A 199 1.45 11.90 -21.01
CA GLY A 199 0.57 12.03 -22.17
C GLY A 199 -0.75 12.75 -21.85
N LEU A 200 -1.29 12.60 -20.64
CA LEU A 200 -2.47 13.35 -20.21
C LEU A 200 -2.15 14.81 -19.91
N ARG A 201 -1.03 15.08 -19.21
CA ARG A 201 -0.54 16.46 -18.97
C ARG A 201 -0.40 17.21 -20.29
N ASP A 202 0.25 16.61 -21.28
CA ASP A 202 0.48 17.24 -22.57
C ASP A 202 -0.85 17.48 -23.33
N GLN A 203 -1.82 16.57 -23.20
CA GLN A 203 -3.18 16.76 -23.76
C GLN A 203 -3.96 17.88 -23.07
N PHE A 204 -3.84 18.02 -21.75
CA PHE A 204 -4.42 19.16 -21.02
C PHE A 204 -3.75 20.48 -21.41
N ALA A 205 -2.43 20.48 -21.62
CA ALA A 205 -1.72 21.66 -22.10
C ALA A 205 -2.18 22.10 -23.51
N ILE A 206 -2.50 21.14 -24.39
CA ILE A 206 -3.10 21.43 -25.70
C ILE A 206 -4.53 21.98 -25.57
N LEU A 207 -5.33 21.44 -24.64
CA LEU A 207 -6.70 21.90 -24.42
C LEU A 207 -6.74 23.33 -23.87
N GLY A 208 -5.78 23.69 -23.01
CA GLY A 208 -5.63 25.03 -22.45
C GLY A 208 -6.74 25.42 -21.46
N ASP A 209 -6.81 26.72 -21.18
CA ASP A 209 -7.83 27.30 -20.32
C ASP A 209 -9.21 27.31 -20.99
N ALA A 210 -10.26 27.47 -20.18
CA ALA A 210 -11.63 27.61 -20.68
C ALA A 210 -11.72 28.76 -21.71
N PRO A 211 -12.51 28.57 -22.80
CA PRO A 211 -12.67 29.60 -23.81
C PRO A 211 -13.23 30.88 -23.18
N ALA A 212 -12.72 32.03 -23.63
CA ALA A 212 -13.06 33.34 -23.10
C ALA A 212 -13.52 34.30 -24.22
N GLY A 213 -14.23 35.37 -23.82
CA GLY A 213 -14.68 36.40 -24.74
C GLY A 213 -15.61 35.85 -25.83
N HIS A 214 -15.30 36.13 -27.10
CA HIS A 214 -16.14 35.70 -28.23
C HIS A 214 -16.21 34.17 -28.39
N LEU A 215 -15.18 33.44 -27.97
CA LEU A 215 -15.16 31.97 -28.02
C LEU A 215 -16.06 31.35 -26.94
N ALA A 216 -16.25 32.01 -25.80
CA ALA A 216 -17.17 31.56 -24.76
C ALA A 216 -18.64 31.71 -25.17
N ALA A 217 -18.92 32.60 -26.12
CA ALA A 217 -20.25 32.79 -26.70
C ALA A 217 -20.55 31.81 -27.85
N ASP A 218 -19.55 31.09 -28.35
CA ASP A 218 -19.69 30.11 -29.42
C ASP A 218 -20.09 28.73 -28.85
N PRO A 219 -21.32 28.24 -29.12
CA PRO A 219 -21.79 26.97 -28.56
C PRO A 219 -20.99 25.76 -29.04
N GLU A 220 -20.42 25.79 -30.26
CA GLU A 220 -19.61 24.69 -30.80
C GLU A 220 -18.27 24.61 -30.08
N VAL A 221 -17.65 25.76 -29.81
CA VAL A 221 -16.40 25.84 -29.05
C VAL A 221 -16.61 25.38 -27.60
N VAL A 222 -17.64 25.88 -26.92
CA VAL A 222 -17.95 25.51 -25.53
C VAL A 222 -18.27 24.02 -25.40
N SER A 223 -19.09 23.47 -26.31
CA SER A 223 -19.44 22.04 -26.27
C SER A 223 -18.22 21.14 -26.54
N THR A 224 -17.37 21.51 -27.49
CA THR A 224 -16.12 20.79 -27.79
C THR A 224 -15.18 20.83 -26.59
N PHE A 225 -14.97 22.00 -25.99
CA PHE A 225 -14.13 22.14 -24.80
C PHE A 225 -14.64 21.28 -23.65
N ALA A 226 -15.95 21.27 -23.40
CA ALA A 226 -16.57 20.47 -22.37
C ALA A 226 -16.41 18.96 -22.62
N GLU A 227 -16.64 18.50 -23.85
CA GLU A 227 -16.46 17.09 -24.21
C GLU A 227 -15.01 16.63 -24.00
N LYS A 228 -14.02 17.41 -24.47
CA LYS A 228 -12.61 17.08 -24.31
C LYS A 228 -12.18 17.12 -22.84
N SER A 229 -12.63 18.11 -22.07
CA SER A 229 -12.34 18.21 -20.63
C SER A 229 -12.84 16.98 -19.87
N LEU A 230 -14.08 16.56 -20.13
CA LEU A 230 -14.68 15.40 -19.49
C LEU A 230 -13.99 14.09 -19.92
N LEU A 231 -13.61 13.96 -21.19
CA LEU A 231 -12.86 12.82 -21.69
C LEU A 231 -11.50 12.70 -20.98
N LEU A 232 -10.73 13.79 -20.90
CA LEU A 232 -9.43 13.77 -20.25
C LEU A 232 -9.55 13.52 -18.74
N SER A 233 -10.55 14.12 -18.08
CA SER A 233 -10.84 13.84 -16.66
C SER A 233 -11.21 12.37 -16.43
N GLY A 234 -12.02 11.77 -17.31
CA GLY A 234 -12.34 10.35 -17.23
C GLY A 234 -11.12 9.45 -17.42
N ARG A 235 -10.18 9.81 -18.31
CA ARG A 235 -8.92 9.09 -18.44
C ARG A 235 -8.04 9.19 -17.20
N LEU A 236 -8.03 10.34 -16.51
CA LEU A 236 -7.36 10.46 -15.21
C LEU A 236 -8.00 9.55 -14.16
N ASP A 237 -9.33 9.43 -14.14
CA ASP A 237 -10.03 8.53 -13.21
C ASP A 237 -9.64 7.06 -13.43
N GLU A 238 -9.54 6.61 -14.68
CA GLU A 238 -9.07 5.25 -14.98
C GLU A 238 -7.59 5.04 -14.61
N LEU A 239 -6.75 6.08 -14.75
CA LEU A 239 -5.35 6.01 -14.32
C LEU A 239 -5.24 5.87 -12.80
N VAL A 240 -6.06 6.62 -12.05
CA VAL A 240 -6.14 6.49 -10.58
C VAL A 240 -6.66 5.11 -10.18
N ARG A 241 -7.66 4.55 -10.87
CA ARG A 241 -8.12 3.17 -10.60
C ARG A 241 -7.03 2.13 -10.83
N ARG A 242 -6.20 2.29 -11.86
CA ARG A 242 -5.03 1.42 -12.08
C ARG A 242 -4.03 1.53 -10.92
N LEU A 243 -3.75 2.75 -10.46
CA LEU A 243 -2.93 2.98 -9.25
C LEU A 243 -3.55 2.32 -8.01
N GLU A 244 -4.86 2.45 -7.77
CA GLU A 244 -5.55 1.81 -6.65
C GLU A 244 -5.43 0.28 -6.70
N ALA A 245 -5.53 -0.32 -7.90
CA ALA A 245 -5.31 -1.76 -8.07
C ALA A 245 -3.86 -2.16 -7.75
N PHE A 246 -2.89 -1.36 -8.18
CA PHE A 246 -1.47 -1.59 -7.88
C PHE A 246 -1.16 -1.44 -6.38
N ALA A 247 -1.76 -0.44 -5.71
CA ALA A 247 -1.71 -0.31 -4.26
C ALA A 247 -2.42 -1.48 -3.53
N GLY A 248 -3.47 -2.04 -4.14
CA GLY A 248 -4.11 -3.27 -3.67
C GLY A 248 -3.18 -4.49 -3.73
N TYR A 249 -2.32 -4.57 -4.76
CA TYR A 249 -1.30 -5.60 -4.87
C TYR A 249 -0.25 -5.48 -3.76
N GLU A 250 0.24 -4.26 -3.49
CA GLU A 250 1.16 -4.00 -2.37
C GLU A 250 0.61 -4.51 -1.04
N ARG A 251 -0.69 -4.28 -0.76
CA ARG A 251 -1.34 -4.79 0.46
C ARG A 251 -1.24 -6.31 0.59
N ILE A 252 -1.34 -7.04 -0.52
CA ILE A 252 -1.25 -8.50 -0.51
C ILE A 252 0.18 -8.91 -0.14
N VAL A 253 1.19 -8.26 -0.74
CA VAL A 253 2.61 -8.53 -0.43
C VAL A 253 2.92 -8.21 1.04
N ALA A 254 2.47 -7.05 1.55
CA ALA A 254 2.63 -6.67 2.95
C ALA A 254 1.94 -7.66 3.91
N GLN A 255 0.75 -8.17 3.56
CA GLN A 255 0.08 -9.17 4.37
C GLN A 255 0.83 -10.51 4.39
N ILE A 256 1.45 -10.90 3.26
CA ILE A 256 2.31 -12.09 3.20
C ILE A 256 3.53 -11.90 4.11
N GLN A 257 4.18 -10.72 4.07
CA GLN A 257 5.28 -10.37 4.97
C GLN A 257 4.87 -10.54 6.43
N HIS A 258 3.76 -9.94 6.84
CA HIS A 258 3.28 -10.04 8.22
C HIS A 258 3.00 -11.49 8.66
N ARG A 259 2.47 -12.32 7.76
CA ARG A 259 2.26 -13.76 8.06
C ARG A 259 3.59 -14.50 8.20
N GLN A 260 4.60 -14.18 7.38
CA GLN A 260 5.92 -14.78 7.50
C GLN A 260 6.61 -14.39 8.81
N GLU A 261 6.56 -13.11 9.18
CA GLU A 261 7.11 -12.62 10.45
C GLU A 261 6.43 -13.29 11.64
N LYS A 262 5.10 -13.38 11.61
CA LYS A 262 4.34 -14.10 12.64
C LYS A 262 4.76 -15.57 12.72
N GLN A 263 4.88 -16.25 11.59
CA GLN A 263 5.29 -17.66 11.57
C GLN A 263 6.72 -17.83 12.10
N ALA A 264 7.66 -17.01 11.64
CA ALA A 264 9.04 -17.03 12.09
C ALA A 264 9.18 -16.72 13.59
N TRP A 265 8.32 -15.86 14.13
CA TRP A 265 8.24 -15.60 15.57
C TRP A 265 7.67 -16.81 16.33
N LEU A 266 6.58 -17.40 15.84
CA LEU A 266 5.98 -18.61 16.44
C LEU A 266 6.93 -19.79 16.43
N ASP A 267 7.66 -20.03 15.33
CA ASP A 267 8.63 -21.12 15.22
C ASP A 267 9.80 -20.93 16.20
N ARG A 268 10.25 -19.68 16.38
CA ARG A 268 11.30 -19.32 17.33
C ARG A 268 10.86 -19.53 18.78
N VAL A 269 9.64 -19.07 19.12
CA VAL A 269 9.10 -19.17 20.49
C VAL A 269 8.66 -20.60 20.80
N GLY A 270 8.17 -21.36 19.82
CA GLY A 270 7.82 -22.77 19.99
C GLY A 270 9.03 -23.68 20.28
N GLY A 271 10.26 -23.19 20.08
CA GLY A 271 11.48 -23.85 20.55
C GLY A 271 11.68 -23.75 22.08
N ILE A 272 10.93 -22.89 22.77
CA ILE A 272 10.93 -22.81 24.24
C ILE A 272 10.10 -23.98 24.76
N ASN A 273 10.77 -24.92 25.44
CA ASN A 273 10.12 -26.08 26.02
C ASN A 273 9.63 -25.75 27.44
N ASP A 274 8.36 -25.36 27.55
CA ASP A 274 7.73 -24.97 28.83
C ASP A 274 7.90 -26.04 29.91
N PHE A 275 7.82 -27.33 29.55
CA PHE A 275 7.95 -28.43 30.52
C PHE A 275 9.36 -28.51 31.12
N GLU A 276 10.38 -28.34 30.29
CA GLU A 276 11.78 -28.35 30.74
C GLU A 276 12.05 -27.19 31.70
N HIS A 277 11.52 -26.01 31.41
CA HIS A 277 11.64 -24.85 32.31
C HIS A 277 10.91 -25.05 33.64
N VAL A 278 9.74 -25.70 33.65
CA VAL A 278 9.05 -26.06 34.90
C VAL A 278 9.88 -27.06 35.71
N VAL A 279 10.41 -28.11 35.07
CA VAL A 279 11.25 -29.10 35.74
C VAL A 279 12.53 -28.47 36.30
N ALA A 280 13.20 -27.61 35.52
CA ALA A 280 14.39 -26.88 35.98
C ALA A 280 14.07 -25.98 37.18
N THR A 281 12.92 -25.28 37.16
CA THR A 281 12.49 -24.43 38.27
C THR A 281 12.24 -25.23 39.55
N GLU A 282 11.61 -26.41 39.45
CA GLU A 282 11.40 -27.29 40.60
C GLU A 282 12.72 -27.87 41.12
N TRP A 283 13.64 -28.23 40.22
CA TRP A 283 14.98 -28.71 40.58
C TRP A 283 15.77 -27.64 41.33
N ASP A 284 15.78 -26.41 40.82
CA ASP A 284 16.44 -25.27 41.46
C ASP A 284 15.84 -24.98 42.85
N ARG A 285 14.52 -25.14 43.00
CA ARG A 285 13.85 -25.00 44.31
C ARG A 285 14.29 -26.07 45.29
N ALA A 286 14.29 -27.35 44.86
CA ALA A 286 14.71 -28.46 45.71
C ALA A 286 16.18 -28.35 46.13
N GLU A 287 17.06 -27.93 45.21
CA GLU A 287 18.48 -27.73 45.53
C GLU A 287 18.68 -26.53 46.47
N ALA A 288 17.92 -25.44 46.31
CA ALA A 288 17.96 -24.33 47.25
C ALA A 288 17.54 -24.75 48.67
N ASP A 289 16.50 -25.58 48.80
CA ASP A 289 16.06 -26.11 50.11
C ASP A 289 17.11 -27.04 50.73
N ARG A 290 17.75 -27.88 49.91
CA ARG A 290 18.88 -28.70 50.34
C ARG A 290 20.04 -27.84 50.86
N VAL A 291 20.42 -26.79 50.13
CA VAL A 291 21.52 -25.89 50.52
C VAL A 291 21.19 -25.18 51.85
N ARG A 292 19.95 -24.74 52.04
CA ARG A 292 19.50 -24.17 53.33
C ARG A 292 19.65 -25.17 54.46
N HIS A 293 19.18 -26.40 54.27
CA HIS A 293 19.27 -27.43 55.30
C HIS A 293 20.73 -27.73 55.67
N MET A 294 21.62 -27.87 54.68
CA MET A 294 23.06 -28.06 54.94
C MET A 294 23.69 -26.85 55.66
N ALA A 295 23.24 -25.63 55.36
CA ALA A 295 23.71 -24.44 56.06
C ALA A 295 23.27 -24.45 57.53
N ASP A 296 22.00 -24.77 57.81
CA ASP A 296 21.48 -24.90 59.17
C ASP A 296 22.21 -25.99 59.96
N GLU A 297 22.43 -27.16 59.36
CA GLU A 297 23.20 -28.25 59.98
C GLU A 297 24.66 -27.84 60.26
N SER A 298 25.29 -27.15 59.31
CA SER A 298 26.66 -26.66 59.47
C SER A 298 26.77 -25.62 60.59
N ASP A 299 25.80 -24.73 60.72
CA ASP A 299 25.74 -23.73 61.80
C ASP A 299 25.63 -24.42 63.17
N VAL A 300 24.74 -25.41 63.31
CA VAL A 300 24.61 -26.20 64.54
C VAL A 300 25.90 -26.94 64.88
N LEU A 301 26.52 -27.61 63.91
CA LEU A 301 27.77 -28.35 64.14
C LEU A 301 28.93 -27.41 64.49
N ALA A 302 29.01 -26.25 63.83
CA ALA A 302 29.99 -25.23 64.11
C ALA A 302 29.81 -24.65 65.52
N SER A 303 28.57 -24.36 65.93
CA SER A 303 28.24 -23.92 67.29
C SER A 303 28.70 -24.95 68.34
N ILE A 304 28.33 -26.23 68.19
CA ILE A 304 28.74 -27.28 69.13
C ILE A 304 30.27 -27.39 69.21
N TYR A 305 30.94 -27.36 68.06
CA TYR A 305 32.40 -27.46 68.03
C TYR A 305 33.07 -26.27 68.72
N LEU A 306 32.63 -25.05 68.42
CA LEU A 306 33.22 -23.82 68.95
C LEU A 306 32.90 -23.60 70.43
N ASP A 307 31.70 -23.94 70.87
CA ASP A 307 31.22 -23.65 72.22
C ASP A 307 31.55 -24.76 73.23
N GLU A 308 31.55 -26.03 72.81
CA GLU A 308 31.75 -27.16 73.72
C GLU A 308 33.12 -27.83 73.51
N ILE A 309 33.43 -28.22 72.28
CA ILE A 309 34.57 -29.12 72.01
C ILE A 309 35.90 -28.36 72.03
N ALA A 310 36.00 -27.22 71.35
CA ALA A 310 37.23 -26.44 71.26
C ALA A 310 37.70 -25.91 72.62
N PRO A 311 36.82 -25.41 73.52
CA PRO A 311 37.21 -24.99 74.87
C PRO A 311 37.64 -26.16 75.75
N LEU A 312 36.97 -27.32 75.66
CA LEU A 312 37.35 -28.55 76.38
C LEU A 312 38.71 -29.09 75.91
N ALA A 313 38.98 -29.09 74.61
CA ALA A 313 40.29 -29.48 74.08
C ALA A 313 41.40 -28.52 74.54
N LYS A 314 41.09 -27.22 74.65
CA LYS A 314 42.03 -26.20 75.14
C LYS A 314 42.29 -26.31 76.64
N SER A 315 41.30 -26.71 77.45
CA SER A 315 41.49 -26.92 78.90
C SER A 315 42.26 -28.20 79.19
N LEU A 316 42.04 -29.29 78.44
CA LEU A 316 42.79 -30.55 78.57
C LEU A 316 44.27 -30.43 78.21
N LYS A 317 44.63 -29.56 77.25
CA LYS A 317 46.03 -29.32 76.84
C LYS A 317 46.84 -28.45 77.81
N ARG A 318 46.18 -27.88 78.83
CA ARG A 318 46.77 -26.91 79.77
C ARG A 318 47.10 -27.52 81.14
N ASN A 319 46.79 -28.80 81.33
CA ASN A 319 47.33 -29.67 82.38
C ASN A 319 48.47 -30.52 81.81
#